data_AF-A0A851GQ35-F1
#
_entry.id   AF-A0A851GQ35-F1
#
_cell.length_a   1.000
_cell.length_b   1.000
_cell.length_c   1.000
_cell.angle_alpha   90.00
_cell.angle_beta   90.00
_cell.angle_gamma   90.00
#
_symmetry.space_group_name_H-M   'P 1'
#
loop_
_entity.id
_entity.type
_entity.pdbx_description
1 polymer ?
#
loop_
_entity_poly.entity_id
_entity_poly.type
_entity_poly.pdbx_seq_one_letter_code
_entity_poly.pdbx_strand_id
1 'polypeptide(L)'
;MIRPLLVAIGLSMPMLAHAQISFEFQNSKAGFQTGKKNLYYEGGVYRILLEDGSWSASVCAGANPGPGPVPANPLIPCPLGTNAFFFGTGATAGLTGHWSLAAAPIPALVFEYSRPDLVQLVGAPPSLLERPEVLPLVDSSINIGYSYLTASYTQYRISSYAHEQTFLPNESERSRHDRTIVYGKYDYVYPRLLTDIEREYGYEPRPQPVSITTFPVPESYPGLTTAPIKSGFRYLNGDEKLNGDPYDGVWANGMLELDPNFSMRISWEGIIPGENCIVNVDRMFLWIQDDKLDDPLAGPVAQDVVYPVPGLGTEYKIPVERMIYGFEDLPPFYLGWSVGDEVYLYTRYERNSEVTSAIVKDSSTRVWGMPIRFVETYAGFALGNFPVDTPDSLKKPNADYDLDGVSNFLEYAAGTDPTDITSTPPPGFPNLTPVFVNGDCVVTMEKRANVGSSVRYELQTSYDGVKWTTIKKTGDPYWTVIETETQLTATAVAADLPGPCLVRAKISLLR
;
A
#
# COMPACT_ATOMS: atom_id res chain seq x y z
N MET A 1 15.16 26.24 -67.13
CA MET A 1 16.17 26.18 -66.06
C MET A 1 16.30 27.58 -65.48
N ILE A 2 15.89 27.75 -64.22
CA ILE A 2 16.26 28.78 -63.22
C ILE A 2 15.20 28.61 -62.11
N ARG A 3 15.61 28.10 -60.94
CA ARG A 3 14.84 28.16 -59.69
C ARG A 3 15.15 29.51 -59.03
N PRO A 4 14.18 30.21 -58.44
CA PRO A 4 14.44 31.11 -57.34
C PRO A 4 14.02 30.47 -56.01
N LEU A 5 14.97 30.47 -55.07
CA LEU A 5 14.77 30.36 -53.63
C LEU A 5 13.65 31.32 -53.20
N LEU A 6 12.72 30.83 -52.37
CA LEU A 6 11.94 31.67 -51.47
C LEU A 6 12.40 31.39 -50.05
N VAL A 7 12.89 32.47 -49.44
CA VAL A 7 13.50 32.60 -48.12
C VAL A 7 12.46 32.33 -47.04
N ALA A 8 12.68 31.32 -46.20
CA ALA A 8 12.00 31.20 -44.93
C ALA A 8 12.68 32.16 -43.94
N ILE A 9 12.03 33.30 -43.68
CA ILE A 9 12.36 34.17 -42.55
C ILE A 9 11.98 33.39 -41.29
N GLY A 10 12.97 32.74 -40.68
CA GLY A 10 12.85 32.18 -39.34
C GLY A 10 12.64 33.32 -38.35
N LEU A 11 11.40 33.49 -37.91
CA LEU A 11 11.10 34.19 -36.67
C LEU A 11 11.74 33.40 -35.53
N SER A 12 12.95 33.79 -35.15
CA SER A 12 13.56 33.45 -33.87
C SER A 12 12.72 34.10 -32.77
N MET A 13 11.63 33.44 -32.37
CA MET A 13 11.08 33.68 -31.04
C MET A 13 12.15 33.18 -30.06
N PRO A 14 12.66 34.01 -29.14
CA PRO A 14 13.41 33.48 -28.01
C PRO A 14 12.49 32.45 -27.35
N MET A 15 12.93 31.19 -27.26
CA MET A 15 12.27 30.25 -26.36
C MET A 15 12.29 30.93 -25.00
N LEU A 16 11.11 31.32 -24.51
CA LEU A 16 10.91 31.74 -23.13
C LEU A 16 11.48 30.61 -22.29
N ALA A 17 12.66 30.84 -21.71
CA ALA A 17 13.20 30.00 -20.66
C ALA A 17 12.14 30.01 -19.56
N HIS A 18 11.35 28.94 -19.50
CA HIS A 18 10.40 28.77 -18.42
C HIS A 18 11.25 28.66 -17.16
N ALA A 19 11.04 29.59 -16.23
CA ALA A 19 11.48 29.43 -14.86
C ALA A 19 10.96 28.07 -14.37
N GLN A 20 11.84 27.12 -14.11
CA GLN A 20 11.46 25.83 -13.54
C GLN A 20 11.55 25.99 -12.02
N ILE A 21 10.55 26.66 -11.45
CA ILE A 21 10.38 26.78 -10.01
C ILE A 21 9.31 25.77 -9.60
N SER A 22 9.59 24.99 -8.57
CA SER A 22 8.64 24.05 -7.98
C SER A 22 8.82 24.04 -6.46
N PHE A 23 7.72 24.17 -5.74
CA PHE A 23 7.62 23.92 -4.32
C PHE A 23 6.60 22.80 -4.11
N GLU A 24 7.01 21.73 -3.46
CA GLU A 24 6.17 20.59 -3.14
C GLU A 24 6.13 20.38 -1.63
N PHE A 25 4.92 20.26 -1.10
CA PHE A 25 4.66 19.76 0.24
C PHE A 25 4.08 18.35 0.09
N GLN A 26 4.79 17.37 0.62
CA GLN A 26 4.41 15.96 0.55
C GLN A 26 4.06 15.43 1.94
N ASN A 27 2.90 14.78 2.07
CA ASN A 27 2.49 14.08 3.27
C ASN A 27 1.99 12.67 2.90
N SER A 28 2.73 11.65 3.31
CA SER A 28 2.45 10.25 2.98
C SER A 28 2.23 9.42 4.24
N LYS A 29 1.20 8.56 4.25
CA LYS A 29 0.94 7.62 5.36
C LYS A 29 0.47 6.26 4.84
N ALA A 30 0.87 5.20 5.52
CA ALA A 30 0.41 3.84 5.25
C ALA A 30 -0.36 3.28 6.46
N GLY A 31 -1.34 2.43 6.18
CA GLY A 31 -2.03 1.65 7.20
C GLY A 31 -2.46 0.28 6.71
N PHE A 32 -2.75 -0.61 7.66
CA PHE A 32 -3.03 -2.02 7.37
C PHE A 32 -4.15 -2.56 8.24
N GLN A 33 -5.18 -3.11 7.61
CA GLN A 33 -6.36 -3.64 8.27
C GLN A 33 -6.23 -5.15 8.51
N THR A 34 -6.45 -5.60 9.74
CA THR A 34 -6.46 -7.04 10.10
C THR A 34 -7.76 -7.49 10.77
N GLY A 35 -8.79 -6.63 10.74
CA GLY A 35 -10.09 -6.92 11.32
C GLY A 35 -11.08 -5.81 10.98
N LYS A 36 -12.36 -6.02 11.29
CA LYS A 36 -13.46 -5.09 10.95
C LYS A 36 -13.17 -3.61 11.26
N LYS A 37 -12.48 -3.35 12.37
CA LYS A 37 -12.10 -2.00 12.85
C LYS A 37 -10.68 -1.95 13.39
N ASN A 38 -9.87 -2.95 13.07
CA ASN A 38 -8.50 -3.04 13.54
C ASN A 38 -7.56 -2.61 12.42
N LEU A 39 -7.06 -1.38 12.50
CA LEU A 39 -6.14 -0.77 11.55
C LEU A 39 -4.86 -0.37 12.27
N TYR A 40 -3.72 -0.74 11.69
CA TYR A 40 -2.40 -0.34 12.17
C TYR A 40 -1.81 0.75 11.30
N TYR A 41 -1.01 1.62 11.90
CA TYR A 41 -0.19 2.58 11.19
C TYR A 41 1.12 1.91 10.76
N GLU A 42 1.40 1.90 9.46
CA GLU A 42 2.60 1.27 8.88
C GLU A 42 3.71 2.27 8.57
N GLY A 43 3.55 3.52 9.02
CA GLY A 43 4.55 4.56 8.86
C GLY A 43 4.10 5.69 7.96
N GLY A 44 4.98 6.67 7.81
CA GLY A 44 4.70 7.86 7.03
C GLY A 44 5.92 8.73 6.83
N VAL A 45 5.80 9.64 5.89
CA VAL A 45 6.85 10.58 5.51
C VAL A 45 6.23 11.94 5.28
N TYR A 46 6.85 12.95 5.88
CA TYR A 46 6.64 14.34 5.54
C TYR A 46 7.86 14.84 4.78
N ARG A 47 7.65 15.50 3.64
CA ARG A 47 8.73 16.11 2.87
C ARG A 47 8.31 17.49 2.37
N ILE A 48 9.26 18.41 2.36
CA ILE A 48 9.18 19.62 1.55
C ILE A 48 10.34 19.65 0.56
N LEU A 49 10.06 20.11 -0.65
CA LEU A 49 11.05 20.25 -1.71
C LEU A 49 10.85 21.59 -2.40
N LEU A 50 11.89 22.42 -2.43
CA LEU A 50 11.97 23.59 -3.29
C LEU A 50 13.05 23.35 -4.34
N GLU A 51 12.70 23.59 -5.60
CA GLU A 51 13.62 23.61 -6.74
C GLU A 51 13.44 24.90 -7.54
N ASP A 52 14.54 25.52 -7.94
CA ASP A 52 14.58 26.68 -8.83
C ASP A 52 15.76 26.54 -9.79
N GLY A 53 15.42 26.42 -11.07
CA GLY A 53 16.34 26.05 -12.14
C GLY A 53 16.31 24.54 -12.41
N SER A 54 16.98 24.11 -13.48
CA SER A 54 17.09 22.70 -13.82
C SER A 54 18.33 22.40 -14.65
N TRP A 55 18.73 21.13 -14.61
CA TRP A 55 19.86 20.61 -15.34
C TRP A 55 19.67 19.12 -15.63
N SER A 56 20.37 18.63 -16.65
CA SER A 56 20.45 17.20 -16.96
C SER A 56 21.87 16.90 -17.41
N ALA A 57 22.47 15.86 -16.83
CA ALA A 57 23.85 15.51 -17.12
C ALA A 57 24.08 13.99 -17.15
N SER A 58 25.19 13.63 -17.80
CA SER A 58 25.75 12.28 -17.82
C SER A 58 27.23 12.35 -17.49
N VAL A 59 27.79 11.27 -16.95
CA VAL A 59 29.21 11.22 -16.59
C VAL A 59 30.06 11.22 -17.86
N CYS A 60 31.11 12.06 -17.93
CA CYS A 60 32.07 11.97 -19.03
C CYS A 60 32.99 10.75 -18.86
N ALA A 61 33.41 10.12 -19.96
CA ALA A 61 34.25 8.93 -19.92
C ALA A 61 35.62 9.21 -19.27
N GLY A 62 35.96 8.47 -18.20
CA GLY A 62 37.20 8.68 -17.44
C GLY A 62 37.15 9.84 -16.44
N ALA A 63 35.99 10.50 -16.28
CA ALA A 63 35.75 11.35 -15.12
C ALA A 63 35.48 10.45 -13.90
N ASN A 64 36.25 10.62 -12.83
CA ASN A 64 35.91 10.08 -11.52
C ASN A 64 35.10 11.16 -10.77
N PRO A 65 33.76 11.07 -10.69
CA PRO A 65 33.01 11.90 -9.76
C PRO A 65 33.46 11.56 -8.34
N GLY A 66 33.98 12.56 -7.61
CA GLY A 66 34.45 12.38 -6.24
C GLY A 66 35.47 13.44 -5.78
N PRO A 67 35.77 13.51 -4.47
CA PRO A 67 36.59 14.57 -3.86
C PRO A 67 38.11 14.46 -4.15
N GLY A 68 38.51 13.70 -5.17
CA GLY A 68 39.91 13.50 -5.55
C GLY A 68 40.44 14.60 -6.48
N PRO A 69 41.77 14.68 -6.69
CA PRO A 69 42.34 15.57 -7.69
C PRO A 69 41.78 15.21 -9.07
N VAL A 70 40.98 16.12 -9.63
CA VAL A 70 40.34 15.95 -10.92
C VAL A 70 41.43 15.91 -12.01
N PRO A 71 41.51 14.88 -12.86
CA PRO A 71 42.47 14.86 -13.95
C PRO A 71 42.21 16.05 -14.88
N ALA A 72 43.19 16.93 -15.02
CA ALA A 72 43.16 18.09 -15.92
C ALA A 72 43.33 17.69 -17.39
N ASN A 73 42.59 16.67 -17.86
CA ASN A 73 42.61 16.33 -19.27
C ASN A 73 41.57 17.20 -20.00
N PRO A 74 41.99 18.12 -20.89
CA PRO A 74 41.05 18.92 -21.67
C PRO A 74 40.32 18.12 -22.78
N LEU A 75 40.62 16.83 -22.93
CA LEU A 75 40.06 15.95 -23.96
C LEU A 75 39.25 14.78 -23.36
N ILE A 76 38.55 15.00 -22.24
CA ILE A 76 37.65 13.98 -21.67
C ILE A 76 36.47 13.76 -22.64
N PRO A 77 36.24 12.52 -23.13
CA PRO A 77 35.11 12.23 -24.00
C PRO A 77 33.78 12.40 -23.25
N CYS A 78 32.95 13.34 -23.68
CA CYS A 78 31.66 13.65 -23.05
C CYS A 78 30.50 13.24 -23.99
N PRO A 79 29.65 12.27 -23.59
CA PRO A 79 28.68 11.63 -24.50
C PRO A 79 27.56 12.56 -25.00
N LEU A 80 27.23 13.62 -24.27
CA LEU A 80 26.16 14.57 -24.60
C LEU A 80 26.67 15.81 -25.36
N GLY A 81 27.96 15.87 -25.70
CA GLY A 81 28.52 16.87 -26.62
C GLY A 81 29.06 18.15 -25.97
N THR A 82 28.58 18.56 -24.80
CA THR A 82 29.14 19.73 -24.07
C THR A 82 29.71 19.31 -22.73
N ASN A 83 30.86 19.90 -22.36
CA ASN A 83 31.47 19.72 -21.04
C ASN A 83 30.93 20.75 -20.04
N ALA A 84 30.85 20.34 -18.79
CA ALA A 84 30.76 21.24 -17.67
C ALA A 84 31.61 20.76 -16.52
N PHE A 85 31.80 21.68 -15.58
CA PHE A 85 32.32 21.38 -14.27
C PHE A 85 31.27 21.66 -13.22
N PHE A 86 30.98 20.67 -12.38
CA PHE A 86 30.05 20.79 -11.28
C PHE A 86 30.80 21.16 -10.02
N PHE A 87 30.31 22.19 -9.33
CA PHE A 87 30.72 22.60 -8.01
C PHE A 87 29.57 22.26 -7.06
N GLY A 88 29.58 21.05 -6.54
CA GLY A 88 28.55 20.57 -5.62
C GLY A 88 28.76 21.08 -4.21
N THR A 89 27.68 21.33 -3.47
CA THR A 89 27.67 21.66 -2.05
C THR A 89 26.71 20.74 -1.31
N GLY A 90 26.90 20.54 -0.01
CA GLY A 90 25.99 19.71 0.79
C GLY A 90 25.83 18.30 0.20
N ALA A 91 24.60 17.92 -0.14
CA ALA A 91 24.29 16.61 -0.71
C ALA A 91 24.84 16.40 -2.13
N THR A 92 25.14 17.47 -2.87
CA THR A 92 25.74 17.37 -4.21
C THR A 92 27.26 17.39 -4.18
N ALA A 93 27.91 17.46 -3.01
CA ALA A 93 29.37 17.50 -2.91
C ALA A 93 30.07 16.34 -3.66
N GLY A 94 29.48 15.15 -3.63
CA GLY A 94 29.96 13.97 -4.36
C GLY A 94 29.86 14.07 -5.89
N LEU A 95 29.11 15.03 -6.40
CA LEU A 95 28.97 15.31 -7.84
C LEU A 95 30.04 16.28 -8.35
N THR A 96 30.95 16.79 -7.50
CA THR A 96 32.00 17.71 -7.95
C THR A 96 32.91 17.05 -8.98
N GLY A 97 33.05 17.65 -10.17
CA GLY A 97 33.86 17.11 -11.24
C GLY A 97 33.36 17.44 -12.65
N HIS A 98 33.91 16.74 -13.66
CA HIS A 98 33.54 16.91 -15.06
C HIS A 98 32.30 16.11 -15.44
N TRP A 99 31.32 16.81 -16.01
CA TRP A 99 30.06 16.23 -16.47
C TRP A 99 29.77 16.63 -17.90
N SER A 100 29.00 15.77 -18.58
CA SER A 100 28.50 16.04 -19.91
C SER A 100 27.07 16.55 -19.79
N LEU A 101 26.74 17.63 -20.49
CA LEU A 101 25.35 18.11 -20.60
C LEU A 101 24.90 18.12 -22.05
N ALA A 102 23.62 17.81 -22.24
CA ALA A 102 22.96 17.85 -23.54
C ALA A 102 22.61 19.29 -23.97
N ALA A 103 22.42 20.19 -23.02
CA ALA A 103 22.09 21.60 -23.25
C ALA A 103 22.58 22.47 -22.09
N ALA A 104 22.53 23.80 -22.29
CA ALA A 104 22.76 24.75 -21.22
C ALA A 104 21.72 24.55 -20.08
N PRO A 105 22.14 24.56 -18.80
CA PRO A 105 21.21 24.54 -17.67
C PRO A 105 20.25 25.73 -17.69
N ILE A 106 19.14 25.59 -16.97
CA ILE A 106 18.23 26.70 -16.65
C ILE A 106 18.62 27.20 -15.25
N PRO A 107 19.12 28.45 -15.11
CA PRO A 107 19.55 28.96 -13.81
C PRO A 107 18.34 29.23 -12.90
N ALA A 108 18.58 29.24 -11.59
CA ALA A 108 17.67 29.76 -10.59
C ALA A 108 17.37 31.24 -10.88
N LEU A 109 16.12 31.65 -10.67
CA LEU A 109 15.66 33.01 -10.95
C LEU A 109 15.15 33.77 -9.73
N VAL A 110 14.80 33.06 -8.65
CA VAL A 110 14.09 33.63 -7.50
C VAL A 110 14.80 33.35 -6.20
N PHE A 111 15.38 32.16 -6.02
CA PHE A 111 15.97 31.73 -4.75
C PHE A 111 17.50 31.63 -4.82
N GLU A 112 18.18 32.13 -3.80
CA GLU A 112 19.63 32.04 -3.68
C GLU A 112 20.05 30.59 -3.42
N TYR A 113 21.22 30.21 -3.96
CA TYR A 113 21.79 28.87 -3.82
C TYR A 113 22.61 28.74 -2.53
N SER A 114 22.70 27.52 -1.99
CA SER A 114 23.60 27.17 -0.87
C SER A 114 23.43 28.03 0.41
N ARG A 115 22.20 28.45 0.72
CA ARG A 115 21.85 29.18 1.95
C ARG A 115 20.73 28.51 2.75
N PRO A 116 20.87 27.22 3.12
CA PRO A 116 19.85 26.52 3.91
C PRO A 116 19.67 27.14 5.31
N ASP A 117 20.68 27.85 5.81
CA ASP A 117 20.67 28.59 7.09
C ASP A 117 19.60 29.70 7.15
N LEU A 118 19.18 30.21 6.00
CA LEU A 118 18.20 31.28 5.88
C LEU A 118 16.78 30.79 5.62
N VAL A 119 16.57 29.48 5.48
CA VAL A 119 15.25 28.92 5.21
C VAL A 119 14.51 28.67 6.51
N GLN A 120 13.28 29.18 6.60
CA GLN A 120 12.51 29.14 7.84
C GLN A 120 11.05 28.80 7.59
N LEU A 121 10.45 28.00 8.48
CA LEU A 121 9.01 27.94 8.65
C LEU A 121 8.57 29.10 9.55
N VAL A 122 7.83 30.06 9.02
CA VAL A 122 7.41 31.25 9.77
C VAL A 122 5.93 31.23 10.16
N GLY A 123 5.12 30.40 9.49
CA GLY A 123 3.70 30.23 9.78
C GLY A 123 3.23 28.82 9.44
N ALA A 124 2.33 28.27 10.25
CA ALA A 124 1.72 26.96 10.04
C ALA A 124 0.42 26.86 10.87
N PRO A 125 -0.43 25.84 10.66
CA PRO A 125 -1.55 25.52 11.54
C PRO A 125 -1.08 25.00 12.91
N PRO A 126 -1.89 25.01 13.98
CA PRO A 126 -1.49 24.56 15.31
C PRO A 126 -0.92 23.13 15.31
N SER A 127 0.41 23.00 15.34
CA SER A 127 1.13 21.75 15.11
C SER A 127 2.42 21.70 15.93
N LEU A 128 3.12 20.56 15.90
CA LEU A 128 4.40 20.37 16.58
C LEU A 128 5.59 21.07 15.92
N LEU A 129 5.41 21.62 14.71
CA LEU A 129 6.47 22.39 14.05
C LEU A 129 6.63 23.73 14.76
N GLU A 130 7.86 24.05 15.17
CA GLU A 130 8.15 25.29 15.88
C GLU A 130 8.08 26.49 14.91
N ARG A 131 7.89 27.69 15.45
CA ARG A 131 7.74 28.92 14.65
C ARG A 131 8.40 30.11 15.37
N PRO A 132 9.35 30.81 14.73
CA PRO A 132 10.04 30.39 13.51
C PRO A 132 10.91 29.16 13.77
N GLU A 133 10.93 28.21 12.84
CA GLU A 133 11.83 27.05 12.90
C GLU A 133 12.80 27.11 11.71
N VAL A 134 14.10 26.98 12.00
CA VAL A 134 15.10 26.72 10.96
C VAL A 134 15.05 25.22 10.70
N LEU A 135 14.47 24.84 9.56
CA LEU A 135 14.29 23.43 9.24
C LEU A 135 15.64 22.77 8.96
N PRO A 136 15.87 21.53 9.42
CA PRO A 136 17.06 20.78 9.06
C PRO A 136 16.94 20.34 7.60
N LEU A 137 17.40 21.20 6.70
CA LEU A 137 17.31 21.01 5.25
C LEU A 137 18.59 20.37 4.72
N VAL A 138 18.39 19.45 3.80
CA VAL A 138 19.40 18.97 2.87
C VAL A 138 19.50 19.99 1.73
N ASP A 139 20.64 20.68 1.66
CA ASP A 139 20.97 21.53 0.52
C ASP A 139 21.51 20.67 -0.62
N SER A 140 20.75 20.62 -1.71
CA SER A 140 21.12 19.96 -2.97
C SER A 140 21.36 20.98 -4.08
N SER A 141 21.55 22.25 -3.72
CA SER A 141 21.93 23.29 -4.67
C SER A 141 23.24 22.93 -5.37
N ILE A 142 23.39 23.39 -6.61
CA ILE A 142 24.58 23.10 -7.41
C ILE A 142 24.95 24.29 -8.27
N ASN A 143 26.26 24.46 -8.45
CA ASN A 143 26.81 25.47 -9.34
C ASN A 143 27.52 24.77 -10.51
N ILE A 144 27.16 25.13 -11.73
CA ILE A 144 27.55 24.45 -12.96
C ILE A 144 28.28 25.45 -13.86
N GLY A 145 29.56 25.20 -14.12
CA GLY A 145 30.32 25.88 -15.17
C GLY A 145 30.08 25.20 -16.50
N TYR A 146 29.21 25.73 -17.35
CA TYR A 146 28.89 25.20 -18.68
C TYR A 146 29.91 25.65 -19.73
N SER A 147 30.27 24.77 -20.67
CA SER A 147 31.35 24.99 -21.65
C SER A 147 32.71 25.29 -20.99
N TYR A 148 32.99 24.59 -19.88
CA TYR A 148 34.10 24.84 -18.97
C TYR A 148 35.49 24.81 -19.62
N LEU A 149 35.70 24.00 -20.68
CA LEU A 149 37.00 23.91 -21.35
C LEU A 149 37.16 24.88 -22.53
N THR A 150 36.21 25.79 -22.74
CA THR A 150 36.28 26.82 -23.79
C THR A 150 36.73 28.16 -23.21
N ALA A 151 37.16 29.09 -24.08
CA ALA A 151 37.64 30.41 -23.66
C ALA A 151 36.57 31.29 -22.96
N SER A 152 35.29 30.90 -23.05
CA SER A 152 34.16 31.57 -22.42
C SER A 152 33.23 30.52 -21.80
N TYR A 153 33.34 30.31 -20.47
CA TYR A 153 32.37 29.49 -19.75
C TYR A 153 31.27 30.35 -19.14
N THR A 154 30.08 29.77 -18.97
CA THR A 154 28.95 30.43 -18.30
C THR A 154 28.63 29.67 -17.01
N GLN A 155 28.44 30.41 -15.93
CA GLN A 155 28.09 29.83 -14.64
C GLN A 155 26.58 29.82 -14.43
N TYR A 156 26.03 28.65 -14.13
CA TYR A 156 24.63 28.45 -13.78
C TYR A 156 24.54 28.05 -12.33
N ARG A 157 23.58 28.63 -11.60
CA ARG A 157 23.32 28.31 -10.20
C ARG A 157 21.93 27.74 -10.10
N ILE A 158 21.79 26.62 -9.42
CA ILE A 158 20.52 25.91 -9.24
C ILE A 158 20.30 25.83 -7.74
N SER A 159 19.10 26.20 -7.31
CA SER A 159 18.74 26.20 -5.90
C SER A 159 17.85 25.01 -5.61
N SER A 160 18.24 24.18 -4.65
CA SER A 160 17.43 23.03 -4.21
C SER A 160 17.56 22.79 -2.73
N TYR A 161 16.41 22.77 -2.06
CA TYR A 161 16.28 22.58 -0.62
C TYR A 161 15.24 21.51 -0.35
N ALA A 162 15.62 20.48 0.40
CA ALA A 162 14.71 19.41 0.79
C ALA A 162 14.76 19.19 2.30
N HIS A 163 13.61 19.03 2.94
CA HIS A 163 13.54 18.54 4.31
C HIS A 163 12.62 17.34 4.33
N GLU A 164 13.03 16.31 5.05
CA GLU A 164 12.28 15.06 5.17
C GLU A 164 12.25 14.61 6.63
N GLN A 165 11.10 14.10 7.04
CA GLN A 165 10.89 13.52 8.34
C GLN A 165 10.11 12.21 8.20
N THR A 166 10.72 11.11 8.64
CA THR A 166 10.10 9.78 8.67
C THR A 166 9.42 9.50 10.01
N PHE A 167 8.34 8.74 9.98
CA PHE A 167 7.57 8.28 11.13
C PHE A 167 7.47 6.75 11.11
N LEU A 168 7.84 6.10 12.21
CA LEU A 168 7.91 4.64 12.31
C LEU A 168 6.52 3.98 12.42
N PRO A 169 6.38 2.68 12.11
CA PRO A 169 5.11 1.95 12.14
C PRO A 169 4.63 1.64 13.56
N ASN A 170 4.21 2.66 14.32
CA ASN A 170 3.58 2.49 15.63
C ASN A 170 2.63 3.65 15.98
N GLU A 171 1.76 3.43 16.96
CA GLU A 171 0.70 4.38 17.32
C GLU A 171 1.22 5.70 17.94
N SER A 172 2.38 5.66 18.62
CA SER A 172 3.01 6.87 19.15
C SER A 172 3.50 7.76 18.00
N GLU A 173 4.12 7.16 16.99
CA GLU A 173 4.58 7.85 15.80
C GLU A 173 3.44 8.30 14.89
N ARG A 174 2.35 7.55 14.81
CA ARG A 174 1.08 8.04 14.22
C ARG A 174 0.61 9.33 14.90
N SER A 175 0.52 9.30 16.23
CA SER A 175 0.10 10.46 17.03
C SER A 175 1.05 11.65 16.86
N ARG A 176 2.36 11.40 16.75
CA ARG A 176 3.36 12.42 16.44
C ARG A 176 3.09 13.00 15.05
N HIS A 177 2.92 12.15 14.04
CA HIS A 177 2.66 12.57 12.66
C HIS A 177 1.41 13.45 12.54
N ASP A 178 0.27 13.00 13.11
CA ASP A 178 -1.00 13.73 13.09
C ASP A 178 -0.95 15.10 13.79
N ARG A 179 -0.03 15.28 14.74
CA ARG A 179 0.20 16.55 15.43
C ARG A 179 1.27 17.41 14.78
N THR A 180 2.20 16.82 14.02
CA THR A 180 3.22 17.56 13.27
C THR A 180 2.63 18.15 11.99
N ILE A 181 1.85 17.35 11.25
CA ILE A 181 1.27 17.76 9.97
C ILE A 181 -0.23 17.92 10.11
N VAL A 182 -0.68 19.17 10.05
CA VAL A 182 -2.08 19.57 10.25
C VAL A 182 -2.53 20.34 9.03
N TYR A 183 -3.71 20.03 8.50
CA TYR A 183 -4.22 20.71 7.32
C TYR A 183 -4.40 22.22 7.54
N GLY A 184 -4.02 23.00 6.53
CA GLY A 184 -4.15 24.46 6.54
C GLY A 184 -2.97 25.15 5.87
N LYS A 185 -2.78 26.44 6.18
CA LYS A 185 -1.79 27.28 5.53
C LYS A 185 -0.43 27.20 6.22
N TYR A 186 0.60 26.93 5.43
CA TYR A 186 2.01 26.98 5.80
C TYR A 186 2.70 28.11 5.04
N ASP A 187 3.52 28.88 5.75
CA ASP A 187 4.29 29.99 5.24
C ASP A 187 5.77 29.72 5.50
N TYR A 188 6.51 29.50 4.43
CA TYR A 188 7.96 29.33 4.44
C TYR A 188 8.61 30.61 3.93
N VAL A 189 9.83 30.85 4.36
CA VAL A 189 10.69 31.92 3.87
C VAL A 189 11.97 31.29 3.35
N TYR A 190 12.34 31.65 2.13
CA TYR A 190 13.58 31.24 1.48
C TYR A 190 14.45 32.47 1.18
N PRO A 191 15.77 32.30 1.02
CA PRO A 191 16.65 33.41 0.64
C PRO A 191 16.39 33.82 -0.81
N ARG A 192 16.07 35.10 -1.04
CA ARG A 192 15.91 35.66 -2.39
C ARG A 192 17.25 35.71 -3.10
N LEU A 193 17.26 35.31 -4.37
CA LEU A 193 18.41 35.44 -5.26
C LEU A 193 18.89 36.90 -5.31
N LEU A 194 20.18 37.08 -5.05
CA LEU A 194 20.86 38.37 -5.15
C LEU A 194 21.13 38.70 -6.62
N THR A 195 20.89 39.96 -6.98
CA THR A 195 21.43 40.52 -8.22
C THR A 195 22.96 40.58 -8.16
N ASP A 196 23.62 40.66 -9.33
CA ASP A 196 25.08 40.75 -9.38
C ASP A 196 25.62 41.96 -8.62
N ILE A 197 24.90 43.09 -8.71
CA ILE A 197 25.20 44.31 -7.95
C ILE A 197 25.09 44.05 -6.45
N GLU A 198 24.01 43.43 -5.99
CA GLU A 198 23.83 43.13 -4.57
C GLU A 198 24.92 42.20 -4.03
N ARG A 199 25.38 41.26 -4.85
CA ARG A 199 26.47 40.37 -4.49
C ARG A 199 27.83 41.08 -4.44
N GLU A 200 28.09 41.97 -5.39
CA GLU A 200 29.31 42.80 -5.43
C GLU A 200 29.45 43.69 -4.18
N TYR A 201 28.32 44.25 -3.73
CA TYR A 201 28.28 45.08 -2.53
C TYR A 201 28.13 44.29 -1.21
N GLY A 202 28.11 42.96 -1.25
CA GLY A 202 28.06 42.11 -0.06
C GLY A 202 26.73 42.18 0.71
N TYR A 203 25.61 42.38 0.02
CA TYR A 203 24.28 42.31 0.65
C TYR A 203 23.93 40.87 1.04
N GLU A 204 23.22 40.72 2.15
CA GLU A 204 22.62 39.44 2.52
C GLU A 204 21.30 39.20 1.75
N PRO A 205 20.99 37.94 1.39
CA PRO A 205 19.71 37.58 0.79
C PRO A 205 18.52 38.03 1.65
N ARG A 206 17.52 38.65 1.01
CA ARG A 206 16.28 39.04 1.69
C ARG A 206 15.32 37.85 1.76
N PRO A 207 14.43 37.79 2.77
CA PRO A 207 13.31 36.85 2.82
C PRO A 207 12.43 36.88 1.57
N GLN A 208 12.21 35.71 0.96
CA GLN A 208 11.23 35.47 -0.10
C GLN A 208 10.18 34.47 0.41
N PRO A 209 8.93 34.90 0.68
CA PRO A 209 7.91 34.00 1.19
C PRO A 209 7.41 33.03 0.12
N VAL A 210 7.12 31.80 0.55
CA VAL A 210 6.44 30.75 -0.21
C VAL A 210 5.34 30.18 0.66
N SER A 211 4.10 30.33 0.21
CA SER A 211 2.92 29.90 0.95
C SER A 211 2.25 28.72 0.26
N ILE A 212 1.90 27.69 1.04
CA ILE A 212 1.08 26.57 0.59
C ILE A 212 -0.12 26.39 1.53
N THR A 213 -1.25 25.97 0.97
CA THR A 213 -2.38 25.48 1.77
C THR A 213 -2.52 23.99 1.51
N THR A 214 -2.50 23.19 2.55
CA THR A 214 -2.75 21.75 2.45
C THR A 214 -4.22 21.48 2.74
N PHE A 215 -4.84 20.66 1.91
CA PHE A 215 -6.26 20.32 2.07
C PHE A 215 -6.42 18.97 2.76
N PRO A 216 -7.56 18.74 3.43
CA PRO A 216 -7.80 17.44 4.04
C PRO A 216 -7.83 16.30 3.00
N VAL A 217 -7.17 15.18 3.30
CA VAL A 217 -7.28 13.90 2.58
C VAL A 217 -7.92 12.84 3.48
N PRO A 218 -8.43 11.71 2.93
CA PRO A 218 -8.90 10.60 3.73
C PRO A 218 -7.76 10.05 4.58
N GLU A 219 -8.04 9.69 5.83
CA GLU A 219 -7.04 9.20 6.77
C GLU A 219 -7.48 7.85 7.34
N SER A 220 -6.56 6.98 7.70
CA SER A 220 -6.88 5.65 8.26
C SER A 220 -7.86 5.72 9.44
N TYR A 221 -8.86 4.82 9.49
CA TYR A 221 -9.81 4.69 10.60
C TYR A 221 -9.10 4.65 11.97
N PRO A 222 -9.63 5.32 13.03
CA PRO A 222 -10.88 6.09 13.08
C PRO A 222 -10.84 7.49 12.45
N GLY A 223 -9.73 7.87 11.81
CA GLY A 223 -9.47 9.21 11.30
C GLY A 223 -8.38 9.91 12.13
N LEU A 224 -8.28 11.23 11.95
CA LEU A 224 -7.34 12.05 12.72
C LEU A 224 -7.87 12.30 14.13
N THR A 225 -6.98 12.27 15.10
CA THR A 225 -7.30 12.65 16.49
C THR A 225 -7.57 14.16 16.63
N THR A 226 -7.14 14.98 15.67
CA THR A 226 -7.04 16.45 15.77
C THR A 226 -7.80 17.23 14.69
N ALA A 227 -8.41 16.58 13.69
CA ALA A 227 -9.03 17.24 12.53
C ALA A 227 -10.57 17.09 12.51
N PRO A 228 -11.32 17.91 11.74
CA PRO A 228 -12.78 17.84 11.71
C PRO A 228 -13.35 16.57 11.06
N ILE A 229 -12.52 15.76 10.39
CA ILE A 229 -12.97 14.53 9.71
C ILE A 229 -13.12 13.40 10.72
N LYS A 230 -14.37 13.08 11.07
CA LYS A 230 -14.72 12.03 12.03
C LYS A 230 -14.77 10.61 11.44
N SER A 231 -14.59 10.45 10.13
CA SER A 231 -14.63 9.16 9.44
C SER A 231 -13.32 8.89 8.70
N GLY A 232 -12.54 7.92 9.19
CA GLY A 232 -11.36 7.45 8.48
C GLY A 232 -11.67 6.36 7.45
N PHE A 233 -10.77 6.18 6.50
CA PHE A 233 -10.78 5.10 5.54
C PHE A 233 -10.66 3.74 6.21
N ARG A 234 -11.51 2.81 5.81
CA ARG A 234 -11.40 1.38 6.11
C ARG A 234 -12.13 0.56 5.07
N TYR A 235 -11.70 -0.69 4.92
CA TYR A 235 -12.45 -1.69 4.17
C TYR A 235 -13.65 -2.15 4.99
N LEU A 236 -14.78 -2.32 4.30
CA LEU A 236 -16.06 -2.73 4.88
C LEU A 236 -16.32 -4.22 4.78
N ASN A 237 -15.54 -4.95 3.99
CA ASN A 237 -15.67 -6.39 3.83
C ASN A 237 -15.66 -7.11 5.18
N GLY A 238 -16.62 -8.03 5.37
CA GLY A 238 -16.81 -8.78 6.60
C GLY A 238 -17.40 -7.96 7.77
N ASP A 239 -17.87 -6.73 7.52
CA ASP A 239 -18.64 -5.93 8.48
C ASP A 239 -20.14 -6.26 8.36
N GLU A 240 -20.84 -6.28 9.49
CA GLU A 240 -22.27 -6.65 9.58
C GLU A 240 -23.20 -5.70 8.81
N LYS A 241 -22.68 -4.52 8.42
CA LYS A 241 -23.43 -3.52 7.63
C LYS A 241 -23.77 -3.98 6.22
N LEU A 242 -23.07 -4.97 5.65
CA LEU A 242 -23.31 -5.51 4.32
C LEU A 242 -24.08 -6.84 4.37
N ASN A 243 -25.24 -6.81 5.04
CA ASN A 243 -26.41 -7.70 4.91
C ASN A 243 -26.21 -9.09 4.26
N GLY A 244 -25.49 -10.00 4.91
CA GLY A 244 -25.61 -11.45 4.68
C GLY A 244 -25.30 -11.91 3.25
N ASP A 245 -24.59 -11.10 2.47
CA ASP A 245 -24.10 -11.51 1.17
C ASP A 245 -22.96 -12.52 1.38
N PRO A 246 -23.07 -13.77 0.89
CA PRO A 246 -22.00 -14.75 1.00
C PRO A 246 -20.67 -14.26 0.39
N TYR A 247 -20.69 -13.22 -0.46
CA TYR A 247 -19.52 -12.68 -1.16
C TYR A 247 -18.72 -11.62 -0.36
N ASP A 248 -19.18 -11.18 0.81
CA ASP A 248 -18.56 -10.08 1.57
C ASP A 248 -17.37 -10.52 2.46
N GLY A 249 -17.18 -11.83 2.64
CA GLY A 249 -16.07 -12.43 3.39
C GLY A 249 -16.21 -12.42 4.92
N VAL A 250 -15.21 -12.98 5.62
CA VAL A 250 -15.15 -13.03 7.10
C VAL A 250 -13.78 -12.56 7.55
N TRP A 251 -13.71 -11.75 8.60
CA TRP A 251 -12.45 -11.60 9.32
C TRP A 251 -12.23 -12.80 10.26
N ALA A 252 -11.17 -13.57 10.00
CA ALA A 252 -10.72 -14.67 10.84
C ALA A 252 -9.19 -14.65 10.96
N ASN A 253 -8.67 -14.78 12.18
CA ASN A 253 -7.22 -14.86 12.45
C ASN A 253 -6.38 -13.73 11.82
N GLY A 254 -6.93 -12.53 11.71
CA GLY A 254 -6.23 -11.37 11.15
C GLY A 254 -6.37 -11.22 9.63
N MET A 255 -7.05 -12.14 8.94
CA MET A 255 -7.24 -12.15 7.49
C MET A 255 -8.70 -12.10 7.09
N LEU A 256 -8.95 -11.55 5.90
CA LEU A 256 -10.25 -11.59 5.26
C LEU A 256 -10.37 -12.89 4.45
N GLU A 257 -11.22 -13.80 4.89
CA GLU A 257 -11.52 -15.04 4.17
C GLU A 257 -12.55 -14.77 3.07
N LEU A 258 -12.21 -15.13 1.83
CA LEU A 258 -13.06 -14.98 0.64
C LEU A 258 -13.06 -16.28 -0.17
N ASP A 259 -14.16 -16.55 -0.88
CA ASP A 259 -14.25 -17.70 -1.77
C ASP A 259 -13.94 -17.28 -3.21
N PRO A 260 -12.88 -17.84 -3.85
CA PRO A 260 -12.47 -17.44 -5.18
C PRO A 260 -13.46 -17.83 -6.29
N ASN A 261 -14.44 -18.70 -6.00
CA ASN A 261 -15.49 -19.12 -6.96
C ASN A 261 -16.49 -18.02 -7.28
N PHE A 262 -16.51 -16.94 -6.52
CA PHE A 262 -17.44 -15.84 -6.69
C PHE A 262 -16.73 -14.55 -7.09
N SER A 263 -17.47 -13.66 -7.75
CA SER A 263 -17.00 -12.28 -7.95
C SER A 263 -16.85 -11.61 -6.59
N MET A 264 -15.71 -10.99 -6.34
CA MET A 264 -15.42 -10.35 -5.06
C MET A 264 -15.72 -8.87 -5.18
N ARG A 265 -16.55 -8.32 -4.28
CA ARG A 265 -16.72 -6.88 -4.16
C ARG A 265 -15.86 -6.37 -3.03
N ILE A 266 -14.87 -5.54 -3.32
CA ILE A 266 -14.09 -4.84 -2.30
C ILE A 266 -14.81 -3.52 -2.00
N SER A 267 -15.19 -3.30 -0.75
CA SER A 267 -15.93 -2.10 -0.32
C SER A 267 -15.16 -1.29 0.71
N TRP A 268 -15.30 0.03 0.69
CA TRP A 268 -14.66 0.94 1.65
C TRP A 268 -15.57 2.14 2.02
N GLU A 269 -15.25 2.78 3.14
CA GLU A 269 -15.82 4.07 3.53
C GLU A 269 -14.72 5.09 3.83
N GLY A 270 -15.07 6.34 4.16
CA GLY A 270 -14.13 7.37 4.63
C GLY A 270 -13.63 8.33 3.54
N ILE A 271 -14.03 8.14 2.28
CA ILE A 271 -13.80 9.10 1.19
C ILE A 271 -15.08 9.90 0.97
N ILE A 272 -15.06 11.20 1.24
CA ILE A 272 -16.22 12.09 1.21
C ILE A 272 -15.93 13.27 0.27
N PRO A 273 -16.60 13.35 -0.89
CA PRO A 273 -16.46 14.47 -1.82
C PRO A 273 -16.73 15.82 -1.17
N GLY A 274 -15.83 16.79 -1.39
CA GLY A 274 -15.96 18.15 -0.86
C GLY A 274 -15.50 18.32 0.59
N GLU A 275 -15.30 17.24 1.34
CA GLU A 275 -14.73 17.30 2.70
C GLU A 275 -13.26 16.90 2.72
N ASN A 276 -12.94 15.72 2.19
CA ASN A 276 -11.59 15.17 2.16
C ASN A 276 -11.17 14.63 0.79
N CYS A 277 -12.06 14.75 -0.21
CA CYS A 277 -11.81 14.36 -1.58
C CYS A 277 -12.16 15.49 -2.56
N ILE A 278 -11.22 15.85 -3.42
CA ILE A 278 -11.37 16.80 -4.51
C ILE A 278 -11.54 16.02 -5.81
N VAL A 279 -12.79 15.99 -6.31
CA VAL A 279 -13.16 15.26 -7.53
C VAL A 279 -12.33 15.77 -8.72
N ASN A 280 -11.84 14.85 -9.57
CA ASN A 280 -10.97 15.08 -10.74
C ASN A 280 -9.52 15.46 -10.45
N VAL A 281 -9.16 15.75 -9.20
CA VAL A 281 -7.77 15.97 -8.79
C VAL A 281 -7.24 14.70 -8.13
N ASP A 282 -7.98 14.21 -7.15
CA ASP A 282 -7.61 13.04 -6.37
C ASP A 282 -7.86 11.75 -7.17
N ARG A 283 -6.99 10.77 -6.96
CA ARG A 283 -6.98 9.49 -7.67
C ARG A 283 -6.84 8.36 -6.68
N MET A 284 -7.41 7.21 -7.02
CA MET A 284 -7.26 5.98 -6.26
C MET A 284 -6.82 4.85 -7.18
N PHE A 285 -5.88 4.07 -6.70
CA PHE A 285 -5.35 2.90 -7.36
C PHE A 285 -5.55 1.67 -6.47
N LEU A 286 -5.62 0.50 -7.09
CA LEU A 286 -5.76 -0.80 -6.43
C LEU A 286 -4.79 -1.79 -7.05
N TRP A 287 -4.15 -2.60 -6.22
CA TRP A 287 -3.40 -3.77 -6.67
C TRP A 287 -3.50 -4.89 -5.65
N ILE A 288 -3.21 -6.10 -6.12
CA ILE A 288 -3.10 -7.30 -5.28
C ILE A 288 -1.76 -7.95 -5.60
N GLN A 289 -1.07 -8.42 -4.57
CA GLN A 289 0.21 -9.10 -4.69
C GLN A 289 0.33 -10.26 -3.69
N ASP A 290 1.22 -11.20 -3.99
CA ASP A 290 1.39 -12.43 -3.20
C ASP A 290 2.01 -12.16 -1.82
N ASP A 291 3.02 -11.29 -1.77
CA ASP A 291 3.74 -10.98 -0.55
C ASP A 291 3.31 -9.65 0.07
N LYS A 292 3.42 -9.53 1.40
CA LYS A 292 3.19 -8.27 2.10
C LYS A 292 4.33 -7.29 1.79
N LEU A 293 4.00 -6.04 1.48
CA LEU A 293 4.99 -4.97 1.37
C LEU A 293 5.62 -4.63 2.72
N ASP A 294 6.96 -4.54 2.74
CA ASP A 294 7.73 -3.98 3.85
C ASP A 294 7.55 -2.45 3.95
N ASP A 295 7.48 -1.78 2.80
CA ASP A 295 7.18 -0.35 2.68
C ASP A 295 6.03 -0.13 1.68
N PRO A 296 4.79 -0.01 2.15
CA PRO A 296 3.64 0.24 1.28
C PRO A 296 3.73 1.57 0.52
N LEU A 297 4.49 2.56 1.01
CA LEU A 297 4.60 3.87 0.35
C LEU A 297 5.50 3.83 -0.89
N ALA A 298 6.42 2.87 -0.98
CA ALA A 298 7.24 2.64 -2.17
C ALA A 298 6.40 2.19 -3.38
N GLY A 299 5.22 1.63 -3.14
CA GLY A 299 4.32 1.10 -4.17
C GLY A 299 4.53 -0.40 -4.43
N PRO A 300 3.88 -0.96 -5.46
CA PRO A 300 3.91 -2.39 -5.73
C PRO A 300 5.30 -2.88 -6.18
N VAL A 301 5.63 -4.12 -5.82
CA VAL A 301 6.76 -4.84 -6.38
C VAL A 301 6.29 -5.59 -7.63
N ALA A 302 6.70 -5.12 -8.81
CA ALA A 302 6.11 -5.53 -10.09
C ALA A 302 6.07 -7.04 -10.35
N GLN A 303 7.01 -7.81 -9.78
CA GLN A 303 7.08 -9.26 -9.95
C GLN A 303 6.08 -10.03 -9.09
N ASP A 304 5.57 -9.40 -8.02
CA ASP A 304 4.66 -10.02 -7.04
C ASP A 304 3.21 -9.61 -7.29
N VAL A 305 2.96 -8.66 -8.21
CA VAL A 305 1.62 -8.18 -8.56
C VAL A 305 0.85 -9.24 -9.34
N VAL A 306 -0.26 -9.69 -8.76
CA VAL A 306 -1.23 -10.61 -9.38
C VAL A 306 -2.46 -9.89 -9.94
N TYR A 307 -2.75 -8.68 -9.46
CA TYR A 307 -3.77 -7.80 -10.04
C TYR A 307 -3.29 -6.34 -10.09
N PRO A 308 -3.41 -5.65 -11.23
CA PRO A 308 -3.98 -6.11 -12.50
C PRO A 308 -3.15 -7.21 -13.15
N VAL A 309 -3.74 -7.95 -14.10
CA VAL A 309 -3.07 -9.08 -14.77
C VAL A 309 -1.67 -8.67 -15.25
N PRO A 310 -0.61 -9.47 -15.00
CA PRO A 310 0.74 -9.15 -15.42
C PRO A 310 0.82 -8.69 -16.89
N GLY A 311 1.43 -7.53 -17.11
CA GLY A 311 1.54 -6.89 -18.44
C GLY A 311 0.53 -5.78 -18.74
N LEU A 312 -0.51 -5.59 -17.90
CA LEU A 312 -1.44 -4.46 -18.01
C LEU A 312 -1.05 -3.24 -17.14
N GLY A 313 -0.02 -3.39 -16.31
CA GLY A 313 0.45 -2.39 -15.35
C GLY A 313 0.73 -3.04 -14.00
N THR A 314 1.19 -2.26 -13.04
CA THR A 314 1.41 -2.69 -11.65
C THR A 314 0.29 -2.24 -10.70
N GLU A 315 -0.57 -1.33 -11.16
CA GLU A 315 -1.68 -0.78 -10.38
C GLU A 315 -2.88 -0.53 -11.31
N TYR A 316 -4.09 -0.80 -10.82
CA TYR A 316 -5.34 -0.49 -11.51
C TYR A 316 -5.91 0.83 -11.00
N LYS A 317 -6.13 1.79 -11.90
CA LYS A 317 -6.76 3.07 -11.54
C LYS A 317 -8.27 2.90 -11.38
N ILE A 318 -8.78 3.12 -10.17
CA ILE A 318 -10.20 3.05 -9.86
C ILE A 318 -10.92 4.25 -10.52
N PRO A 319 -12.04 4.02 -11.23
CA PRO A 319 -12.90 5.11 -11.72
C PRO A 319 -13.35 6.03 -10.57
N VAL A 320 -13.44 7.33 -10.84
CA VAL A 320 -13.75 8.34 -9.81
C VAL A 320 -15.12 8.09 -9.15
N GLU A 321 -16.09 7.61 -9.91
CA GLU A 321 -17.41 7.25 -9.39
C GLU A 321 -17.29 6.15 -8.33
N ARG A 322 -16.53 5.10 -8.63
CA ARG A 322 -16.32 3.94 -7.74
C ARG A 322 -15.49 4.28 -6.51
N MET A 323 -14.47 5.13 -6.67
CA MET A 323 -13.71 5.74 -5.57
C MET A 323 -14.64 6.39 -4.54
N ILE A 324 -15.62 7.16 -5.02
CA ILE A 324 -16.56 7.93 -4.19
C ILE A 324 -17.67 7.05 -3.61
N TYR A 325 -18.23 6.13 -4.40
CA TYR A 325 -19.27 5.23 -3.94
C TYR A 325 -18.76 4.16 -2.96
N GLY A 326 -17.45 3.91 -2.96
CA GLY A 326 -16.83 3.05 -1.96
C GLY A 326 -16.80 1.58 -2.34
N PHE A 327 -16.62 1.23 -3.61
CA PHE A 327 -16.51 -0.18 -4.02
C PHE A 327 -15.74 -0.40 -5.32
N GLU A 328 -15.15 -1.58 -5.48
CA GLU A 328 -14.65 -2.13 -6.75
C GLU A 328 -15.01 -3.62 -6.85
N ASP A 329 -15.49 -4.05 -8.01
CA ASP A 329 -15.79 -5.45 -8.28
C ASP A 329 -14.59 -6.11 -8.97
N LEU A 330 -14.09 -7.19 -8.38
CA LEU A 330 -13.04 -8.04 -8.92
C LEU A 330 -13.65 -9.28 -9.60
N PRO A 331 -13.10 -9.69 -10.75
CA PRO A 331 -13.60 -10.87 -11.47
C PRO A 331 -13.30 -12.18 -10.69
N PRO A 332 -14.16 -13.21 -10.78
CA PRO A 332 -13.89 -14.55 -10.21
C PRO A 332 -12.80 -15.27 -10.99
N PHE A 333 -11.98 -16.15 -10.36
CA PHE A 333 -11.00 -17.11 -10.93
C PHE A 333 -9.99 -16.68 -12.03
N TYR A 334 -10.20 -15.57 -12.75
CA TYR A 334 -9.42 -15.18 -13.93
C TYR A 334 -7.99 -14.74 -13.61
N LEU A 335 -7.62 -14.74 -12.33
CA LEU A 335 -6.32 -14.29 -11.82
C LEU A 335 -5.44 -15.45 -11.31
N GLY A 336 -5.89 -16.70 -11.43
CA GLY A 336 -5.09 -17.88 -11.07
C GLY A 336 -5.09 -18.23 -9.57
N TRP A 337 -5.93 -17.56 -8.77
CA TRP A 337 -6.05 -17.85 -7.34
C TRP A 337 -6.73 -19.20 -7.08
N SER A 338 -6.12 -19.96 -6.18
CA SER A 338 -6.60 -21.24 -5.71
C SER A 338 -7.04 -21.14 -4.26
N VAL A 339 -7.94 -22.05 -3.87
CA VAL A 339 -8.27 -22.26 -2.45
C VAL A 339 -6.99 -22.59 -1.69
N GLY A 340 -6.74 -21.85 -0.59
CA GLY A 340 -5.53 -21.94 0.22
C GLY A 340 -4.49 -20.83 -0.07
N ASP A 341 -4.62 -20.12 -1.18
CA ASP A 341 -3.73 -18.99 -1.48
C ASP A 341 -3.99 -17.82 -0.52
N GLU A 342 -2.90 -17.11 -0.18
CA GLU A 342 -2.92 -15.89 0.60
C GLU A 342 -2.37 -14.75 -0.25
N VAL A 343 -3.04 -13.60 -0.24
CA VAL A 343 -2.65 -12.41 -1.00
C VAL A 343 -2.88 -11.15 -0.20
N TYR A 344 -2.27 -10.06 -0.63
CA TYR A 344 -2.38 -8.75 0.00
C TYR A 344 -2.98 -7.76 -0.98
N LEU A 345 -4.14 -7.20 -0.61
CA LEU A 345 -4.80 -6.14 -1.36
C LEU A 345 -4.36 -4.79 -0.82
N TYR A 346 -4.00 -3.90 -1.73
CA TYR A 346 -3.67 -2.52 -1.40
C TYR A 346 -4.51 -1.55 -2.21
N THR A 347 -4.83 -0.43 -1.59
CA THR A 347 -5.34 0.75 -2.28
C THR A 347 -4.47 1.96 -1.98
N ARG A 348 -4.17 2.74 -3.02
CA ARG A 348 -3.37 3.96 -2.91
C ARG A 348 -4.20 5.15 -3.35
N TYR A 349 -4.39 6.09 -2.44
CA TYR A 349 -4.96 7.39 -2.71
C TYR A 349 -3.86 8.41 -2.95
N GLU A 350 -3.98 9.19 -4.02
CA GLU A 350 -3.03 10.24 -4.36
C GLU A 350 -3.76 11.54 -4.61
N ARG A 351 -3.28 12.58 -3.94
CA ARG A 351 -3.50 13.98 -4.29
C ARG A 351 -2.21 14.53 -4.88
N ASN A 352 -2.31 15.13 -6.05
CA ASN A 352 -1.26 15.98 -6.60
C ASN A 352 -1.94 17.22 -7.18
N SER A 353 -2.14 18.22 -6.32
CA SER A 353 -2.90 19.42 -6.67
C SER A 353 -1.98 20.64 -6.74
N GLU A 354 -2.09 21.40 -7.82
CA GLU A 354 -1.53 22.75 -7.89
C GLU A 354 -2.49 23.68 -7.13
N VAL A 355 -2.10 24.12 -5.93
CA VAL A 355 -3.05 24.73 -4.97
C VAL A 355 -3.20 26.24 -5.18
N THR A 356 -2.08 26.94 -5.33
CA THR A 356 -2.05 28.43 -5.32
C THR A 356 -1.47 29.02 -6.61
N SER A 357 -0.62 28.27 -7.31
CA SER A 357 0.00 28.64 -8.58
C SER A 357 0.57 27.39 -9.26
N ALA A 358 0.95 27.48 -10.53
CA ALA A 358 1.63 26.40 -11.27
C ALA A 358 2.98 25.96 -10.63
N ILE A 359 3.42 26.61 -9.55
CA ILE A 359 4.69 26.43 -8.87
C ILE A 359 4.53 25.69 -7.53
N VAL A 360 3.33 25.69 -6.91
CA VAL A 360 3.13 25.17 -5.54
C VAL A 360 2.20 23.97 -5.55
N LYS A 361 2.70 22.82 -5.07
CA LYS A 361 2.02 21.53 -5.11
C LYS A 361 1.75 20.98 -3.70
N ASP A 362 0.49 20.66 -3.44
CA ASP A 362 0.08 19.81 -2.31
C ASP A 362 0.01 18.37 -2.81
N SER A 363 0.96 17.57 -2.34
CA SER A 363 1.17 16.18 -2.68
C SER A 363 0.84 15.34 -1.44
N SER A 364 -0.10 14.42 -1.56
CA SER A 364 -0.46 13.56 -0.42
C SER A 364 -0.76 12.15 -0.89
N THR A 365 -0.15 11.17 -0.23
CA THR A 365 -0.33 9.75 -0.55
C THR A 365 -0.85 9.00 0.68
N ARG A 366 -1.87 8.16 0.49
CA ARG A 366 -2.34 7.23 1.52
C ARG A 366 -2.39 5.84 0.95
N VAL A 367 -1.80 4.87 1.65
CA VAL A 367 -1.84 3.47 1.23
C VAL A 367 -2.52 2.65 2.32
N TRP A 368 -3.50 1.85 1.94
CA TRP A 368 -4.21 0.95 2.86
C TRP A 368 -4.10 -0.49 2.36
N GLY A 369 -3.51 -1.35 3.18
CA GLY A 369 -3.42 -2.78 2.92
C GLY A 369 -4.44 -3.61 3.71
N MET A 370 -4.78 -4.79 3.18
CA MET A 370 -5.40 -5.87 3.95
C MET A 370 -4.96 -7.24 3.43
N PRO A 371 -4.84 -8.26 4.31
CA PRO A 371 -4.57 -9.62 3.90
C PRO A 371 -5.86 -10.37 3.59
N ILE A 372 -5.83 -11.16 2.53
CA ILE A 372 -6.92 -12.00 2.05
C ILE A 372 -6.43 -13.44 2.04
N ARG A 373 -7.27 -14.37 2.52
CA ARG A 373 -7.08 -15.80 2.37
C ARG A 373 -8.22 -16.38 1.56
N PHE A 374 -7.90 -17.16 0.55
CA PHE A 374 -8.90 -17.86 -0.24
C PHE A 374 -9.31 -19.16 0.43
N VAL A 375 -10.61 -19.30 0.71
CA VAL A 375 -11.19 -20.48 1.37
C VAL A 375 -12.28 -21.07 0.50
N GLU A 376 -12.50 -22.36 0.60
CA GLU A 376 -13.66 -22.99 -0.03
C GLU A 376 -14.87 -22.87 0.90
N THR A 377 -15.98 -22.35 0.38
CA THR A 377 -17.28 -22.44 1.04
C THR A 377 -18.09 -23.57 0.42
N TYR A 378 -19.10 -24.07 1.14
CA TYR A 378 -20.01 -25.06 0.55
C TYR A 378 -20.71 -24.52 -0.71
N ALA A 379 -21.05 -23.22 -0.72
CA ALA A 379 -21.67 -22.59 -1.87
C ALA A 379 -20.75 -22.60 -3.10
N GLY A 380 -19.46 -22.28 -2.94
CA GLY A 380 -18.46 -22.34 -4.00
C GLY A 380 -18.24 -23.78 -4.49
N PHE A 381 -18.09 -24.71 -3.55
CA PHE A 381 -18.01 -26.14 -3.84
C PHE A 381 -19.20 -26.65 -4.66
N ALA A 382 -20.43 -26.26 -4.29
CA ALA A 382 -21.65 -26.73 -4.95
C ALA A 382 -21.84 -26.17 -6.37
N LEU A 383 -21.16 -25.07 -6.72
CA LEU A 383 -21.18 -24.54 -8.10
C LEU A 383 -20.42 -25.44 -9.07
N GLY A 384 -19.32 -26.05 -8.63
CA GLY A 384 -18.41 -26.82 -9.48
C GLY A 384 -18.60 -28.33 -9.45
N ASN A 385 -19.06 -28.89 -8.32
CA ASN A 385 -19.06 -30.35 -8.14
C ASN A 385 -20.33 -31.06 -8.61
N PHE A 386 -21.47 -30.37 -8.67
CA PHE A 386 -22.71 -30.99 -9.15
C PHE A 386 -22.85 -30.83 -10.67
N PRO A 387 -23.44 -31.82 -11.39
CA PRO A 387 -23.71 -31.70 -12.81
C PRO A 387 -24.51 -30.44 -13.15
N VAL A 388 -24.23 -29.89 -14.34
CA VAL A 388 -25.01 -28.79 -14.91
C VAL A 388 -26.49 -29.17 -14.92
N ASP A 389 -27.37 -28.21 -14.61
CA ASP A 389 -28.83 -28.39 -14.48
C ASP A 389 -29.32 -29.24 -13.30
N THR A 390 -28.44 -29.67 -12.38
CA THR A 390 -28.88 -30.28 -11.12
C THR A 390 -29.80 -29.30 -10.35
N PRO A 391 -31.02 -29.70 -9.96
CA PRO A 391 -31.93 -28.84 -9.20
C PRO A 391 -31.33 -28.37 -7.88
N ASP A 392 -31.53 -27.09 -7.53
CA ASP A 392 -31.00 -26.50 -6.30
C ASP A 392 -31.44 -27.25 -5.03
N SER A 393 -32.62 -27.89 -5.05
CA SER A 393 -33.09 -28.71 -3.93
C SER A 393 -32.20 -29.92 -3.63
N LEU A 394 -31.54 -30.48 -4.66
CA LEU A 394 -30.63 -31.61 -4.51
C LEU A 394 -29.20 -31.17 -4.19
N LYS A 395 -28.86 -29.89 -4.42
CA LYS A 395 -27.57 -29.30 -4.04
C LYS A 395 -27.53 -28.77 -2.61
N LYS A 396 -28.66 -28.78 -1.89
CA LYS A 396 -28.71 -28.21 -0.53
C LYS A 396 -27.75 -28.95 0.42
N PRO A 397 -27.18 -28.26 1.42
CA PRO A 397 -26.31 -28.88 2.42
C PRO A 397 -26.88 -30.14 3.07
N ASN A 398 -28.21 -30.17 3.29
CA ASN A 398 -28.92 -31.27 3.95
C ASN A 398 -29.57 -32.26 2.98
N ALA A 399 -29.40 -32.09 1.68
CA ALA A 399 -29.79 -33.09 0.70
C ALA A 399 -28.74 -34.21 0.65
N ASP A 400 -29.11 -35.32 0.04
CA ASP A 400 -28.29 -36.50 -0.21
C ASP A 400 -28.50 -36.79 -1.71
N TYR A 401 -27.56 -36.32 -2.53
CA TYR A 401 -27.74 -36.28 -3.98
C TYR A 401 -27.63 -37.68 -4.61
N ASP A 402 -26.68 -38.49 -4.15
CA ASP A 402 -26.38 -39.82 -4.70
C ASP A 402 -27.09 -40.97 -3.97
N LEU A 403 -27.80 -40.66 -2.87
CA LEU A 403 -28.63 -41.57 -2.08
C LEU A 403 -27.84 -42.62 -1.30
N ASP A 404 -26.59 -42.30 -0.91
CA ASP A 404 -25.76 -43.17 -0.08
C ASP A 404 -26.12 -43.12 1.42
N GLY A 405 -26.99 -42.18 1.83
CA GLY A 405 -27.44 -41.97 3.20
C GLY A 405 -26.65 -40.90 3.96
N VAL A 406 -25.72 -40.21 3.30
CA VAL A 406 -24.92 -39.10 3.83
C VAL A 406 -25.37 -37.81 3.16
N SER A 407 -25.46 -36.73 3.93
CA SER A 407 -25.81 -35.44 3.34
C SER A 407 -24.61 -34.82 2.62
N ASN A 408 -24.87 -34.10 1.52
CA ASN A 408 -23.87 -33.37 0.73
C ASN A 408 -22.90 -32.53 1.59
N PHE A 409 -23.38 -31.89 2.66
CA PHE A 409 -22.52 -31.10 3.56
C PHE A 409 -21.53 -31.94 4.37
N LEU A 410 -21.97 -33.12 4.83
CA LEU A 410 -21.09 -34.02 5.57
C LEU A 410 -20.01 -34.59 4.66
N GLU A 411 -20.34 -34.90 3.41
CA GLU A 411 -19.38 -35.32 2.40
C GLU A 411 -18.40 -34.20 2.05
N TYR A 412 -18.91 -33.00 1.79
CA TYR A 412 -18.10 -31.80 1.62
C TYR A 412 -17.11 -31.65 2.78
N ALA A 413 -17.60 -31.62 4.03
CA ALA A 413 -16.76 -31.47 5.22
C ALA A 413 -15.78 -32.64 5.44
N ALA A 414 -16.11 -33.85 4.96
CA ALA A 414 -15.24 -35.02 5.00
C ALA A 414 -14.21 -35.07 3.87
N GLY A 415 -14.35 -34.24 2.83
CA GLY A 415 -13.49 -34.29 1.66
C GLY A 415 -13.91 -35.29 0.59
N THR A 416 -15.16 -35.80 0.63
CA THR A 416 -15.68 -36.78 -0.33
C THR A 416 -16.60 -36.15 -1.38
N ASP A 417 -17.00 -36.94 -2.39
CA ASP A 417 -17.72 -36.47 -3.57
C ASP A 417 -19.22 -36.83 -3.48
N PRO A 418 -20.12 -35.84 -3.27
CA PRO A 418 -21.56 -36.05 -3.11
C PRO A 418 -22.27 -36.46 -4.40
N THR A 419 -21.53 -36.65 -5.49
CA THR A 419 -22.07 -37.12 -6.77
C THR A 419 -21.69 -38.57 -7.09
N ASP A 420 -20.86 -39.20 -6.23
CA ASP A 420 -20.39 -40.56 -6.38
C ASP A 420 -20.78 -41.39 -5.15
N ILE A 421 -21.79 -42.25 -5.32
CA ILE A 421 -22.31 -43.16 -4.28
C ILE A 421 -21.25 -44.10 -3.66
N THR A 422 -20.06 -44.20 -4.25
CA THR A 422 -18.94 -44.97 -3.72
C THR A 422 -17.93 -44.13 -2.92
N SER A 423 -18.09 -42.81 -2.93
CA SER A 423 -17.24 -41.80 -2.27
C SER A 423 -17.81 -41.44 -0.90
N THR A 424 -17.86 -42.40 0.01
CA THR A 424 -18.43 -42.18 1.35
C THR A 424 -17.36 -41.65 2.33
N PRO A 425 -17.73 -40.84 3.34
CA PRO A 425 -16.82 -40.43 4.41
C PRO A 425 -16.10 -41.61 5.08
N PRO A 426 -14.90 -41.39 5.64
CA PRO A 426 -14.13 -42.45 6.28
C PRO A 426 -14.93 -43.13 7.41
N PRO A 427 -14.73 -44.44 7.63
CA PRO A 427 -15.43 -45.17 8.69
C PRO A 427 -15.27 -44.49 10.05
N GLY A 428 -16.40 -44.18 10.70
CA GLY A 428 -16.42 -43.43 11.96
C GLY A 428 -16.53 -41.91 11.78
N PHE A 429 -16.88 -41.41 10.61
CA PHE A 429 -17.30 -40.02 10.47
C PHE A 429 -18.84 -39.92 10.51
N PRO A 430 -19.44 -39.04 11.35
CA PRO A 430 -18.81 -38.22 12.40
C PRO A 430 -18.58 -38.97 13.73
N ASN A 431 -18.98 -40.24 13.87
CA ASN A 431 -18.84 -41.02 15.11
C ASN A 431 -17.45 -41.67 15.22
N LEU A 432 -16.49 -40.93 15.78
CA LEU A 432 -15.07 -41.24 15.70
C LEU A 432 -14.71 -42.49 16.50
N THR A 433 -13.81 -43.31 15.95
CA THR A 433 -13.30 -44.50 16.63
C THR A 433 -12.09 -44.13 17.49
N PRO A 434 -12.14 -44.35 18.82
CA PRO A 434 -11.00 -44.06 19.70
C PRO A 434 -9.85 -45.06 19.50
N VAL A 435 -8.63 -44.55 19.62
CA VAL A 435 -7.38 -45.33 19.64
C VAL A 435 -6.74 -45.17 21.01
N PHE A 436 -6.34 -46.27 21.64
CA PHE A 436 -5.64 -46.22 22.93
C PHE A 436 -4.12 -46.21 22.72
N VAL A 437 -3.48 -45.10 23.06
CA VAL A 437 -2.03 -44.91 22.93
C VAL A 437 -1.46 -44.78 24.34
N ASN A 438 -0.60 -45.72 24.75
CA ASN A 438 -0.04 -45.78 26.12
C ASN A 438 -1.10 -45.78 27.24
N GLY A 439 -2.33 -46.23 26.96
CA GLY A 439 -3.44 -46.24 27.90
C GLY A 439 -4.33 -45.00 27.86
N ASP A 440 -3.90 -43.93 27.19
CA ASP A 440 -4.72 -42.74 26.95
C ASP A 440 -5.67 -42.96 25.79
N CYS A 441 -6.93 -42.50 25.94
CA CYS A 441 -7.85 -42.49 24.82
C CYS A 441 -7.54 -41.31 23.90
N VAL A 442 -7.22 -41.58 22.64
CA VAL A 442 -6.92 -40.59 21.62
C VAL A 442 -7.94 -40.70 20.50
N VAL A 443 -8.49 -39.56 20.10
CA VAL A 443 -9.44 -39.47 19.00
C VAL A 443 -8.93 -38.40 18.04
N THR A 444 -8.79 -38.76 16.77
CA THR A 444 -8.39 -37.83 15.71
C THR A 444 -9.47 -37.77 14.66
N MET A 445 -9.79 -36.56 14.22
CA MET A 445 -10.66 -36.28 13.10
C MET A 445 -9.87 -35.51 12.04
N GLU A 446 -9.92 -36.01 10.81
CA GLU A 446 -9.51 -35.26 9.63
C GLU A 446 -10.56 -34.18 9.31
N LYS A 447 -10.07 -32.99 8.97
CA LYS A 447 -10.85 -31.83 8.55
C LYS A 447 -10.58 -31.60 7.06
N ARG A 448 -11.58 -31.12 6.33
CA ARG A 448 -11.32 -30.53 5.01
C ARG A 448 -10.38 -29.33 5.16
N ALA A 449 -9.29 -29.33 4.39
CA ALA A 449 -8.33 -28.23 4.34
C ALA A 449 -8.97 -26.97 3.74
N ASN A 450 -8.41 -25.79 4.03
CA ASN A 450 -8.77 -24.51 3.39
C ASN A 450 -10.27 -24.12 3.44
N VAL A 451 -11.06 -24.65 4.37
CA VAL A 451 -12.47 -24.21 4.56
C VAL A 451 -12.61 -22.99 5.46
N GLY A 452 -11.51 -22.54 6.08
CA GLY A 452 -11.49 -21.40 6.99
C GLY A 452 -12.57 -21.46 8.06
N SER A 453 -13.25 -20.34 8.26
CA SER A 453 -14.39 -20.19 9.17
C SER A 453 -15.74 -20.62 8.57
N SER A 454 -15.78 -21.11 7.32
CA SER A 454 -17.04 -21.56 6.69
C SER A 454 -17.59 -22.84 7.33
N VAL A 455 -16.71 -23.71 7.84
CA VAL A 455 -17.06 -24.97 8.52
C VAL A 455 -16.48 -24.99 9.92
N ARG A 456 -17.33 -25.26 10.91
CA ARG A 456 -16.91 -25.45 12.29
C ARG A 456 -16.87 -26.92 12.66
N TYR A 457 -15.71 -27.36 13.13
CA TYR A 457 -15.45 -28.69 13.66
C TYR A 457 -15.35 -28.64 15.20
N GLU A 458 -16.16 -29.42 15.89
CA GLU A 458 -16.12 -29.55 17.35
C GLU A 458 -16.12 -31.04 17.74
N LEU A 459 -15.31 -31.43 18.72
CA LEU A 459 -15.43 -32.76 19.31
C LEU A 459 -16.41 -32.74 20.47
N GLN A 460 -17.26 -33.76 20.55
CA GLN A 460 -18.18 -33.97 21.65
C GLN A 460 -17.91 -35.33 22.29
N THR A 461 -17.96 -35.38 23.61
CA THR A 461 -17.86 -36.61 24.38
C THR A 461 -19.21 -36.98 25.01
N SER A 462 -19.43 -38.25 25.27
CA SER A 462 -20.58 -38.78 26.01
C SER A 462 -20.13 -39.90 26.95
N TYR A 463 -20.75 -39.99 28.13
CA TYR A 463 -20.49 -41.06 29.10
C TYR A 463 -21.64 -42.07 29.20
N ASP A 464 -22.81 -41.72 28.65
CA ASP A 464 -24.04 -42.52 28.67
C ASP A 464 -24.52 -42.89 27.25
N GLY A 465 -23.86 -42.40 26.21
CA GLY A 465 -24.25 -42.56 24.80
C GLY A 465 -25.44 -41.69 24.38
N VAL A 466 -26.01 -40.90 25.29
CA VAL A 466 -27.24 -40.12 25.07
C VAL A 466 -26.96 -38.62 25.14
N LYS A 467 -26.30 -38.17 26.21
CA LYS A 467 -25.96 -36.77 26.42
C LYS A 467 -24.56 -36.51 25.88
N TRP A 468 -24.48 -35.56 24.95
CA TRP A 468 -23.23 -35.16 24.31
C TRP A 468 -22.83 -33.76 24.76
N THR A 469 -21.58 -33.63 25.21
CA THR A 469 -20.99 -32.36 25.64
C THR A 469 -19.78 -32.03 24.79
N THR A 470 -19.71 -30.80 24.30
CA THR A 470 -18.56 -30.31 23.54
C THR A 470 -17.31 -30.26 24.42
N ILE A 471 -16.25 -30.89 23.95
CA ILE A 471 -14.92 -30.85 24.56
C ILE A 471 -14.34 -29.46 24.34
N LYS A 472 -13.93 -28.77 25.42
CA LYS A 472 -13.37 -27.43 25.30
C LYS A 472 -11.95 -27.52 24.75
N LYS A 473 -11.61 -26.65 23.79
CA LYS A 473 -10.24 -26.60 23.24
C LYS A 473 -9.20 -26.20 24.29
N THR A 474 -9.59 -25.35 25.24
CA THR A 474 -8.73 -24.88 26.33
C THR A 474 -9.43 -25.02 27.68
N GLY A 475 -8.73 -25.54 28.68
CA GLY A 475 -9.25 -25.64 30.05
C GLY A 475 -10.35 -26.68 30.23
N ASP A 476 -10.42 -27.69 29.37
CA ASP A 476 -11.23 -28.88 29.64
C ASP A 476 -10.55 -29.71 30.75
N PRO A 477 -11.28 -30.15 31.78
CA PRO A 477 -10.70 -30.92 32.87
C PRO A 477 -10.30 -32.35 32.47
N TYR A 478 -10.85 -32.90 31.38
CA TYR A 478 -10.68 -34.32 31.04
C TYR A 478 -9.94 -34.54 29.71
N TRP A 479 -9.79 -33.50 28.90
CA TRP A 479 -9.29 -33.60 27.54
C TRP A 479 -8.25 -32.53 27.23
N THR A 480 -7.24 -32.92 26.49
CA THR A 480 -6.34 -31.99 25.79
C THR A 480 -6.68 -32.04 24.31
N VAL A 481 -6.95 -30.88 23.71
CA VAL A 481 -7.31 -30.78 22.29
C VAL A 481 -6.20 -30.04 21.56
N ILE A 482 -5.71 -30.64 20.47
CA ILE A 482 -4.78 -30.03 19.53
C ILE A 482 -5.52 -29.91 18.21
N GLU A 483 -5.56 -28.70 17.66
CA GLU A 483 -6.14 -28.43 16.35
C GLU A 483 -5.07 -27.91 15.41
N THR A 484 -4.99 -28.53 14.24
CA THR A 484 -4.26 -28.03 13.08
C THR A 484 -5.27 -27.61 12.01
N GLU A 485 -4.77 -27.13 10.88
CA GLU A 485 -5.63 -26.81 9.75
C GLU A 485 -6.44 -28.03 9.26
N THR A 486 -5.78 -29.19 9.18
CA THR A 486 -6.35 -30.42 8.61
C THR A 486 -6.78 -31.43 9.64
N GLN A 487 -6.49 -31.25 10.93
CA GLN A 487 -6.81 -32.25 11.96
C GLN A 487 -7.31 -31.62 13.26
N LEU A 488 -8.16 -32.38 13.96
CA LEU A 488 -8.58 -32.10 15.33
C LEU A 488 -8.39 -33.37 16.16
N THR A 489 -7.43 -33.32 17.09
CA THR A 489 -7.08 -34.44 17.96
C THR A 489 -7.44 -34.13 19.40
N ALA A 490 -8.17 -35.02 20.06
CA ALA A 490 -8.41 -34.99 21.49
C ALA A 490 -7.75 -36.18 22.16
N THR A 491 -6.94 -35.90 23.18
CA THR A 491 -6.32 -36.90 24.05
C THR A 491 -6.94 -36.78 25.43
N ALA A 492 -7.53 -37.87 25.91
CA ALA A 492 -8.03 -37.95 27.25
C ALA A 492 -6.88 -37.97 28.25
N VAL A 493 -7.06 -37.29 29.38
CA VAL A 493 -6.12 -37.37 30.50
C VAL A 493 -6.52 -38.62 31.31
N ALA A 494 -5.86 -39.77 31.07
CA ALA A 494 -6.37 -41.10 31.46
C ALA A 494 -6.69 -41.33 32.93
N ALA A 495 -6.18 -40.53 33.87
CA ALA A 495 -6.46 -40.73 35.29
C ALA A 495 -7.92 -40.40 35.68
N ASP A 496 -8.63 -39.56 34.90
CA ASP A 496 -9.84 -38.88 35.38
C ASP A 496 -11.06 -38.98 34.45
N LEU A 497 -11.05 -39.84 33.42
CA LEU A 497 -12.19 -39.99 32.51
C LEU A 497 -13.44 -40.52 33.26
N PRO A 498 -14.57 -39.78 33.28
CA PRO A 498 -15.79 -40.18 34.00
C PRO A 498 -16.53 -41.41 33.45
N GLY A 499 -16.09 -42.01 32.34
CA GLY A 499 -16.84 -43.07 31.65
C GLY A 499 -16.15 -43.58 30.38
N PRO A 500 -16.87 -44.33 29.52
CA PRO A 500 -16.31 -44.89 28.30
C PRO A 500 -15.85 -43.79 27.34
N CYS A 501 -14.83 -44.09 26.54
CA CYS A 501 -14.32 -43.14 25.55
C CYS A 501 -15.24 -43.09 24.31
N LEU A 502 -16.38 -42.41 24.43
CA LEU A 502 -17.30 -42.18 23.32
C LEU A 502 -17.14 -40.73 22.86
N VAL A 503 -16.62 -40.56 21.64
CA VAL A 503 -16.39 -39.23 21.06
C VAL A 503 -16.99 -39.19 19.66
N ARG A 504 -17.56 -38.04 19.30
CA ARG A 504 -18.03 -37.76 17.94
C ARG A 504 -17.65 -36.36 17.52
N ALA A 505 -17.67 -36.12 16.22
CA ALA A 505 -17.62 -34.81 15.64
C ALA A 505 -19.01 -34.18 15.60
N LYS A 506 -19.11 -32.92 16.00
CA LYS A 506 -20.20 -32.03 15.63
C LYS A 506 -19.64 -31.07 14.58
N ILE A 507 -20.22 -31.15 13.39
CA ILE A 507 -19.81 -30.36 12.24
C ILE A 507 -20.95 -29.40 11.94
N SER A 508 -20.64 -28.14 11.69
CA SER A 508 -21.66 -27.12 11.45
C SER A 508 -21.23 -26.20 10.33
N LEU A 509 -22.12 -26.01 9.36
CA LEU A 509 -21.98 -25.01 8.32
C LEU A 509 -22.27 -23.64 8.94
N LEU A 510 -21.35 -22.70 8.76
CA LEU A 510 -21.52 -21.33 9.23
C LEU A 510 -21.89 -20.38 8.10
N ARG A 511 -21.66 -20.77 6.83
CA ARG A 511 -21.96 -19.99 5.63
C ARG A 511 -22.37 -20.87 4.45
#